data_AF-A0A9W9Z601-F1
#
_entry.id   AF-A0A9W9Z601-F1
#
_cell.length_a   1.000
_cell.length_b   1.000
_cell.length_c   1.000
_cell.angle_alpha   90.00
_cell.angle_beta   90.00
_cell.angle_gamma   90.00
#
_symmetry.space_group_name_H-M   'P 1'
#
loop_
_entity.id
_entity.type
_entity.pdbx_description
1 polymer ?
#
loop_
_entity_poly.entity_id
_entity_poly.type
_entity_poly.pdbx_seq_one_letter_code
_entity_poly.pdbx_strand_id
1 'polypeptide(L)'
;MADEEELYFANLDEFVNDEDKIVTYKWLSRTLSVPVNKAKQMLYAFVQKQKASKAASHLNITYIIGGRCSVNGDIVHRYVITQDENLEETKKTFSPVTSLHIYSIQKCKLK
;
A
#
# COMPACT_ATOMS: atom_id res chain seq x y z
N MET A 1 -12.24 -11.74 -17.77
CA MET A 1 -11.64 -10.46 -17.29
C MET A 1 -11.97 -10.23 -15.82
N ALA A 2 -13.20 -10.53 -15.37
CA ALA A 2 -13.55 -10.66 -13.95
C ALA A 2 -12.80 -11.80 -13.24
N ASP A 3 -12.48 -12.87 -13.97
CA ASP A 3 -11.88 -14.09 -13.39
C ASP A 3 -10.45 -13.88 -12.88
N GLU A 4 -9.65 -13.04 -13.56
CA GLU A 4 -8.29 -12.71 -13.08
C GLU A 4 -8.35 -11.85 -11.82
N GLU A 5 -9.33 -10.95 -11.73
CA GLU A 5 -9.52 -10.06 -10.60
C GLU A 5 -9.99 -10.78 -9.34
N GLU A 6 -10.94 -11.69 -9.49
CA GLU A 6 -11.36 -12.56 -8.40
C GLU A 6 -10.23 -13.47 -7.91
N LEU A 7 -9.41 -14.00 -8.83
CA LEU A 7 -8.31 -14.89 -8.47
C LEU A 7 -7.25 -14.18 -7.62
N TYR A 8 -6.79 -12.98 -8.02
CA TYR A 8 -5.79 -12.29 -7.20
C TYR A 8 -6.37 -11.74 -5.90
N PHE A 9 -7.66 -11.42 -5.86
CA PHE A 9 -8.31 -11.03 -4.61
C PHE A 9 -8.38 -12.19 -3.63
N ALA A 10 -8.74 -13.39 -4.08
CA ALA A 10 -8.75 -14.58 -3.24
C ALA A 10 -7.35 -14.87 -2.67
N ASN A 11 -6.31 -14.84 -3.52
CA ASN A 11 -4.93 -15.03 -3.08
C ASN A 11 -4.49 -13.99 -2.03
N LEU A 12 -4.83 -12.70 -2.25
CA LEU A 12 -4.50 -11.63 -1.30
C LEU A 12 -5.25 -11.79 0.02
N ASP A 13 -6.50 -12.24 -0.02
CA ASP A 13 -7.30 -12.49 1.17
C ASP A 13 -6.70 -13.63 1.99
N GLU A 14 -6.35 -14.75 1.36
CA GLU A 14 -5.68 -15.89 2.00
C GLU A 14 -4.35 -15.46 2.64
N PHE A 15 -3.49 -14.74 1.90
CA PHE A 15 -2.20 -14.29 2.42
C PHE A 15 -2.33 -13.36 3.64
N VAL A 16 -3.32 -12.47 3.64
CA VAL A 16 -3.46 -11.44 4.69
C VAL A 16 -4.29 -11.92 5.87
N ASN A 17 -5.39 -12.62 5.62
CA ASN A 17 -6.38 -12.98 6.64
C ASN A 17 -6.18 -14.39 7.20
N ASP A 18 -5.75 -15.36 6.39
CA ASP A 18 -5.58 -16.75 6.82
C ASP A 18 -4.14 -17.04 7.24
N GLU A 19 -3.16 -16.56 6.48
CA GLU A 19 -1.74 -16.77 6.77
C GLU A 19 -1.10 -15.66 7.62
N ASP A 20 -1.84 -14.58 7.92
CA ASP A 20 -1.38 -13.40 8.67
C ASP A 20 -0.04 -12.81 8.14
N LYS A 21 0.22 -12.92 6.82
CA LYS A 21 1.46 -12.42 6.21
C LYS A 21 1.40 -10.91 5.97
N ILE A 22 2.58 -10.29 6.07
CA ILE A 22 2.79 -8.91 5.61
C ILE A 22 3.06 -8.95 4.11
N VAL A 23 2.09 -8.50 3.33
CA VAL A 23 2.17 -8.52 1.87
C VAL A 23 2.72 -7.18 1.37
N THR A 24 3.97 -7.17 0.89
CA THR A 24 4.57 -6.01 0.21
C THR A 24 4.35 -6.09 -1.31
N TYR A 25 4.36 -4.96 -2.03
CA TYR A 25 4.27 -4.99 -3.50
C TYR A 25 5.42 -5.78 -4.15
N LYS A 26 6.60 -5.79 -3.53
CA LYS A 26 7.78 -6.51 -4.04
C LYS A 26 7.60 -8.02 -3.86
N TRP A 27 7.07 -8.44 -2.72
CA TRP A 27 6.76 -9.85 -2.49
C TRP A 27 5.65 -10.31 -3.44
N LEU A 28 4.55 -9.56 -3.53
CA LEU A 28 3.42 -9.89 -4.41
C LEU A 28 3.83 -10.01 -5.88
N SER A 29 4.66 -9.08 -6.36
CA SER A 29 5.21 -9.09 -7.72
C SER A 29 6.01 -10.38 -8.00
N ARG A 30 6.77 -10.87 -7.02
CA ARG A 30 7.53 -12.13 -7.15
C ARG A 30 6.64 -13.36 -7.05
N THR A 31 5.66 -13.37 -6.15
CA THR A 31 4.76 -14.51 -5.94
C THR A 31 3.86 -14.75 -7.14
N LEU A 32 3.29 -13.69 -7.70
CA LEU A 32 2.37 -13.78 -8.85
C LEU A 32 3.06 -13.57 -10.20
N SER A 33 4.39 -13.38 -10.21
CA SER A 33 5.17 -13.08 -11.42
C SER A 33 4.61 -11.94 -12.26
N VAL A 34 4.10 -10.89 -11.60
CA VAL A 34 3.53 -9.70 -12.25
C VAL A 34 4.48 -8.50 -12.15
N PRO A 35 4.41 -7.53 -13.08
CA PRO A 35 5.18 -6.29 -12.98
C PRO A 35 4.92 -5.55 -11.67
N VAL A 36 5.96 -4.91 -11.12
CA VAL A 36 5.89 -4.20 -9.83
C VAL A 36 4.76 -3.16 -9.80
N ASN A 37 4.51 -2.46 -10.89
CA ASN A 37 3.42 -1.49 -10.96
C ASN A 37 2.03 -2.15 -11.00
N LYS A 38 1.90 -3.32 -11.63
CA LYS A 38 0.66 -4.12 -11.58
C LYS A 38 0.41 -4.62 -10.14
N ALA A 39 1.44 -5.09 -9.45
CA ALA A 39 1.33 -5.46 -8.03
C ALA A 39 0.86 -4.29 -7.14
N LYS A 40 1.38 -3.08 -7.36
CA LYS A 40 0.89 -1.86 -6.65
C LYS A 40 -0.58 -1.58 -6.94
N GLN A 41 -1.03 -1.73 -8.19
CA GLN A 41 -2.43 -1.55 -8.57
C GLN A 41 -3.33 -2.63 -7.95
N MET A 42 -2.89 -3.88 -7.90
CA MET A 42 -3.62 -4.99 -7.27
C MET A 42 -3.82 -4.75 -5.78
N LEU A 43 -2.78 -4.32 -5.06
CA LEU A 43 -2.89 -3.95 -3.64
C LEU A 43 -3.87 -2.79 -3.44
N TYR A 44 -3.85 -1.79 -4.33
CA TYR A 44 -4.78 -0.67 -4.26
C TYR A 44 -6.23 -1.10 -4.47
N ALA A 45 -6.49 -1.92 -5.50
CA ALA A 45 -7.81 -2.45 -5.76
C ALA A 45 -8.35 -3.27 -4.58
N PHE A 46 -7.48 -4.07 -3.94
CA PHE A 46 -7.85 -4.92 -2.80
C PHE A 46 -8.26 -4.08 -1.59
N VAL A 47 -7.43 -3.08 -1.26
CA VAL A 47 -7.74 -2.12 -0.19
C VAL A 47 -9.08 -1.41 -0.44
N GLN A 48 -9.35 -0.96 -1.67
CA GLN A 48 -10.60 -0.27 -2.00
C GLN A 48 -11.82 -1.19 -1.83
N LYS A 49 -11.71 -2.46 -2.27
CA LYS A 49 -12.76 -3.47 -2.09
C LYS A 49 -13.01 -3.76 -0.61
N GLN A 50 -11.94 -3.89 0.17
CA GLN A 50 -12.05 -4.20 1.60
C GLN A 50 -12.59 -3.01 2.42
N LYS A 51 -12.23 -1.77 2.05
CA LYS A 51 -12.84 -0.53 2.58
C LYS A 51 -14.35 -0.47 2.27
N ALA A 52 -14.77 -0.86 1.07
CA ALA A 52 -16.19 -0.89 0.69
C ALA A 52 -16.99 -1.97 1.43
N SER A 53 -16.39 -3.11 1.74
CA SER A 53 -17.07 -4.28 2.34
C SER A 53 -17.21 -4.22 3.87
N LYS A 54 -16.81 -3.12 4.54
CA LYS A 54 -16.78 -2.97 6.03
C LYS A 54 -15.92 -3.98 6.81
N ALA A 55 -15.27 -4.94 6.15
CA ALA A 55 -14.24 -5.81 6.72
C ALA A 55 -12.92 -5.07 7.04
N ALA A 56 -12.81 -3.79 6.65
CA ALA A 56 -11.62 -2.96 6.86
C ALA A 56 -11.26 -2.65 8.32
N SER A 57 -12.03 -3.11 9.31
CA SER A 57 -11.72 -2.84 10.72
C SER A 57 -10.37 -3.41 11.18
N HIS A 58 -9.81 -4.40 10.48
CA HIS A 58 -8.51 -5.00 10.81
C HIS A 58 -7.47 -4.90 9.69
N LEU A 59 -7.64 -4.06 8.66
CA LEU A 59 -6.61 -3.95 7.61
C LEU A 59 -5.69 -2.74 7.85
N ASN A 60 -4.43 -3.04 8.14
CA ASN A 60 -3.37 -2.06 8.27
C ASN A 60 -2.67 -1.84 6.93
N ILE A 61 -2.67 -0.60 6.46
CA ILE A 61 -2.08 -0.22 5.18
C ILE A 61 -0.90 0.72 5.44
N THR A 62 0.21 0.39 4.81
CA THR A 62 1.42 1.22 4.82
C THR A 62 1.64 1.79 3.44
N TYR A 63 1.76 3.11 3.35
CA TYR A 63 2.00 3.86 2.13
C TYR A 63 3.46 4.29 2.04
N ILE A 64 3.94 4.46 0.81
CA ILE A 64 5.17 5.17 0.50
C ILE A 64 4.81 6.44 -0.27
N ILE A 65 5.21 7.57 0.29
CA ILE A 65 5.10 8.88 -0.35
C ILE A 65 6.49 9.35 -0.74
N GLY A 66 6.64 9.80 -1.97
CA GLY A 66 7.82 10.47 -2.49
C GLY A 66 7.47 11.89 -2.92
N GLY A 67 8.35 12.83 -2.65
CA GLY A 67 8.17 14.21 -3.08
C GLY A 67 9.36 15.08 -2.73
N ARG A 68 9.29 16.35 -3.14
CA ARG A 68 10.22 17.37 -2.66
C ARG A 68 9.77 17.88 -1.31
N CYS A 69 10.67 17.96 -0.35
CA CYS A 69 10.42 18.64 0.93
C CYS A 69 11.58 19.60 1.22
N SER A 70 11.26 20.68 1.94
CA SER A 70 12.27 21.60 2.45
C SER A 70 12.69 21.11 3.83
N VAL A 71 13.96 20.74 3.98
CA VAL A 71 14.53 20.34 5.27
C VAL A 71 15.68 21.29 5.54
N ASN A 72 15.56 22.08 6.62
CA ASN A 72 16.57 23.06 7.05
C ASN A 72 16.96 24.09 5.97
N GLY A 73 16.03 24.42 5.07
CA GLY A 73 16.26 25.38 3.98
C GLY A 73 16.71 24.76 2.66
N ASP A 74 17.11 23.48 2.66
CA ASP A 74 17.48 22.75 1.45
C ASP A 74 16.28 21.99 0.85
N ILE A 75 16.12 22.10 -0.46
CA ILE A 75 15.10 21.34 -1.21
C ILE A 75 15.66 19.96 -1.52
N VAL A 76 15.14 18.95 -0.84
CA VAL A 76 15.54 17.55 -1.03
C VAL A 76 14.39 16.71 -1.58
N HIS A 77 14.72 15.69 -2.36
CA HIS A 77 13.75 14.67 -2.75
C HIS A 77 13.78 13.53 -1.74
N ARG A 78 12.67 13.30 -1.03
CA ARG A 78 12.61 12.30 0.04
C ARG A 78 11.45 11.34 -0.20
N TYR A 79 11.68 10.08 0.17
CA TYR A 79 10.65 9.07 0.31
C TYR A 79 10.42 8.78 1.79
N VAL A 80 9.15 8.73 2.19
CA VAL A 80 8.72 8.44 3.56
C VAL A 80 7.70 7.31 3.52
N ILE A 81 7.86 6.36 4.43
CA ILE A 81 6.91 5.27 4.66
C ILE A 81 6.01 5.69 5.82
N THR A 82 4.70 5.68 5.63
CA THR A 82 3.72 6.12 6.63
C THR A 82 2.53 5.16 6.67
N GLN A 83 1.86 5.09 7.82
CA GLN A 83 0.59 4.39 7.96
C GLN A 83 -0.58 5.23 7.40
N ASP A 84 -1.73 4.59 7.15
CA ASP A 84 -2.97 5.25 6.68
C ASP A 84 -3.39 6.41 7.60
N GLU A 85 -3.22 6.28 8.92
CA GLU A 85 -3.59 7.29 9.93
C GLU A 85 -2.83 8.63 9.74
N ASN A 86 -1.53 8.56 9.42
CA ASN A 86 -0.66 9.75 9.28
C ASN A 86 -0.45 10.18 7.82
N LEU A 87 -1.21 9.59 6.89
CA LEU A 87 -1.02 9.80 5.45
C LEU A 87 -1.22 11.26 5.06
N GLU A 88 -2.30 11.88 5.53
CA GLU A 88 -2.65 13.26 5.19
C GLU A 88 -1.69 14.29 5.80
N GLU A 89 -1.15 14.03 7.00
CA GLU A 89 -0.13 14.87 7.61
C GLU A 89 1.19 14.80 6.82
N THR A 90 1.62 13.58 6.50
CA THR A 90 2.83 13.32 5.73
C THR A 90 2.75 13.96 4.35
N LYS A 91 1.58 13.89 3.70
CA LYS A 91 1.34 14.48 2.38
C LYS A 91 1.52 16.00 2.38
N LYS A 92 1.11 16.69 3.45
CA LYS A 92 1.27 18.15 3.60
C LYS A 92 2.73 18.58 3.75
N THR A 93 3.62 17.68 4.15
CA THR A 93 5.06 17.98 4.29
C THR A 93 5.77 18.10 2.93
N PHE A 94 5.15 17.67 1.83
CA PHE A 94 5.73 17.66 0.50
C PHE A 94 5.15 18.74 -0.41
N SER A 95 6.03 19.40 -1.16
CA SER A 95 5.72 20.46 -2.11
C SER A 95 6.67 20.34 -3.32
N PRO A 96 6.37 19.55 -4.38
CA PRO A 96 5.19 18.69 -4.60
C PRO A 96 5.40 17.20 -4.26
N VAL A 97 4.30 16.45 -4.12
CA VAL A 97 4.28 14.97 -4.07
C VAL A 97 4.44 14.42 -5.49
N THR A 98 5.46 13.59 -5.70
CA THR A 98 5.77 12.96 -7.00
C THR A 98 5.34 11.49 -7.05
N SER A 99 5.19 10.83 -5.91
CA SER A 99 4.84 9.41 -5.87
C SER A 99 3.99 9.11 -4.63
N LEU A 100 2.91 8.36 -4.81
CA LEU A 100 2.09 7.84 -3.72
C LEU A 100 1.65 6.44 -4.10
N HIS A 101 2.13 5.45 -3.35
CA HIS A 101 1.83 4.04 -3.61
C HIS A 101 1.66 3.28 -2.30
N ILE A 102 0.97 2.14 -2.34
CA ILE A 102 0.93 1.21 -1.22
C ILE A 102 2.25 0.45 -1.17
N TYR A 103 2.88 0.45 0.00
CA TYR A 103 4.09 -0.30 0.28
C TYR A 103 3.74 -1.74 0.71
N SER A 104 2.86 -1.87 1.71
CA SER A 104 2.40 -3.14 2.24
C SER A 104 0.98 -3.09 2.82
N ILE A 105 0.37 -4.27 2.92
CA ILE A 105 -0.89 -4.52 3.62
C ILE A 105 -0.68 -5.66 4.63
N GLN A 106 -1.42 -5.63 5.73
CA GLN A 106 -1.35 -6.63 6.80
C GLN A 106 -2.58 -6.52 7.71
N LYS A 107 -2.86 -7.57 8.49
CA LYS A 107 -4.02 -7.64 9.39
C LYS A 107 -3.78 -7.06 10.81
N CYS A 108 -2.54 -7.02 11.28
CA CYS A 108 -2.21 -6.52 12.62
C CYS A 108 -1.54 -5.15 12.59
N LYS A 109 -1.74 -4.32 13.62
CA LYS A 109 -0.96 -3.08 13.82
C LYS A 109 0.52 -3.41 14.11
N LEU A 110 1.44 -2.76 13.41
CA LEU A 110 2.86 -2.75 13.79
C LEU A 110 3.00 -2.01 15.12
N LYS A 111 3.76 -2.59 16.06
CA LYS A 111 4.15 -1.97 17.32
C LYS A 111 5.27 -0.96 17.12
#